data_AF-A0A6L3ACS5-F1
#
_entry.id   AF-A0A6L3ACS5-F1
#
_cell.length_a   1.000
_cell.length_b   1.000
_cell.length_c   1.000
_cell.angle_alpha   90.00
_cell.angle_beta   90.00
_cell.angle_gamma   90.00
#
_symmetry.space_group_name_H-M   'P 1'
#
loop_
_entity.id
_entity.type
_entity.pdbx_description
1 polymer ?
#
loop_
_entity_poly.entity_id
_entity_poly.type
_entity_poly.pdbx_seq_one_letter_code
_entity_poly.pdbx_strand_id
1 'polypeptide(L)'
;MPWSLASSRPLWLRSIATGSLSLSALAAAYTGLVIPMVGVGLVAANVANGKALDAALGGVAFAVLAWPFAIVLGIIPGAVIGACGGLAVGATLTAAGTRASPRTGAAIGLAVAVAIVTAAHLVAANSLLNTRPSEGPGRLVPYLFWLAGPSLLVVAGLTWTGHSVLRVPGRAQQHGS
;
A
#
# COMPACT_ATOMS: atom_id res chain seq x y z
N MET A 1 35.27 -16.66 -17.76
CA MET A 1 34.63 -15.91 -16.66
C MET A 1 33.36 -15.25 -17.18
N PRO A 2 32.18 -15.90 -17.09
CA PRO A 2 30.95 -15.30 -17.55
C PRO A 2 30.42 -14.36 -16.47
N TRP A 3 30.32 -13.11 -16.85
CA TRP A 3 29.76 -11.99 -16.15
C TRP A 3 28.32 -12.32 -15.76
N SER A 4 28.12 -12.61 -14.47
CA SER A 4 26.79 -12.64 -13.84
C SER A 4 26.24 -11.20 -13.79
N LEU A 5 25.82 -10.70 -14.95
CA LEU A 5 25.14 -9.41 -15.13
C LEU A 5 23.73 -9.43 -14.52
N ALA A 6 23.26 -10.58 -14.03
CA ALA A 6 21.95 -10.73 -13.42
C ALA A 6 21.83 -10.10 -12.01
N SER A 7 22.92 -9.61 -11.40
CA SER A 7 22.88 -9.00 -10.05
C SER A 7 23.41 -7.56 -9.94
N SER A 8 23.65 -6.86 -11.06
CA SER A 8 24.30 -5.54 -11.04
C SER A 8 23.39 -4.36 -10.70
N ARG A 9 22.08 -4.56 -10.53
CA ARG A 9 21.18 -3.44 -10.22
C ARG A 9 21.45 -2.93 -8.80
N PRO A 10 21.75 -1.64 -8.62
CA PRO A 10 22.02 -1.08 -7.31
C PRO A 10 20.79 -1.23 -6.40
N LEU A 11 21.05 -1.37 -5.10
CA LEU A 11 20.04 -1.69 -4.08
C LEU A 11 18.84 -0.73 -4.10
N TRP A 12 19.09 0.55 -4.36
CA TRP A 12 18.04 1.57 -4.43
C TRP A 12 17.09 1.35 -5.62
N LEU A 13 17.58 0.97 -6.80
CA LEU A 13 16.72 0.64 -7.96
C LEU A 13 15.82 -0.56 -7.67
N ARG A 14 16.38 -1.59 -7.04
CA ARG A 14 15.60 -2.77 -6.62
C ARG A 14 14.53 -2.38 -5.61
N SER A 15 14.87 -1.52 -4.66
CA SER A 15 13.94 -1.06 -3.62
C SER A 15 12.82 -0.19 -4.19
N ILE A 16 13.11 0.70 -5.15
CA ILE A 16 12.10 1.48 -5.88
C ILE A 16 11.12 0.53 -6.59
N ALA A 17 11.64 -0.42 -7.38
CA ALA A 17 10.81 -1.32 -8.15
C ALA A 17 9.93 -2.20 -7.26
N THR A 18 10.51 -2.81 -6.21
CA THR A 18 9.77 -3.63 -5.24
C THR A 18 8.74 -2.80 -4.47
N GLY A 19 9.11 -1.59 -4.04
CA GLY A 19 8.22 -0.65 -3.36
C GLY A 19 7.01 -0.28 -4.21
N SER A 20 7.27 0.19 -5.44
CA SER A 20 6.24 0.57 -6.40
C SER A 20 5.30 -0.58 -6.74
N LEU A 21 5.83 -1.78 -7.02
CA LEU A 21 5.02 -2.96 -7.30
C LEU A 21 4.19 -3.39 -6.09
N SER A 22 4.76 -3.38 -4.88
CA SER A 22 4.03 -3.81 -3.69
C SER A 22 2.83 -2.90 -3.39
N LEU A 23 3.00 -1.58 -3.43
CA LEU A 23 1.90 -0.66 -3.15
C LEU A 23 0.92 -0.55 -4.31
N SER A 24 1.35 -0.71 -5.56
CA SER A 24 0.41 -0.80 -6.69
C SER A 24 -0.47 -2.04 -6.57
N ALA A 25 0.10 -3.19 -6.20
CA ALA A 25 -0.63 -4.44 -6.02
C ALA A 25 -1.60 -4.36 -4.84
N LEU A 26 -1.14 -3.84 -3.70
CA LEU A 26 -1.99 -3.64 -2.51
C LEU A 26 -3.09 -2.61 -2.77
N ALA A 27 -2.78 -1.51 -3.46
CA ALA A 27 -3.77 -0.51 -3.87
C ALA A 27 -4.80 -1.13 -4.82
N ALA A 28 -4.38 -1.91 -5.82
CA ALA A 28 -5.29 -2.59 -6.75
C ALA A 28 -6.20 -3.58 -6.02
N ALA A 29 -5.66 -4.36 -5.07
CA ALA A 29 -6.44 -5.27 -4.24
C ALA A 29 -7.45 -4.51 -3.37
N TYR A 30 -7.02 -3.42 -2.73
CA TYR A 30 -7.89 -2.58 -1.91
C TYR A 30 -8.99 -1.92 -2.74
N THR A 31 -8.66 -1.30 -3.87
CA THR A 31 -9.66 -0.66 -4.74
C THR A 31 -10.60 -1.69 -5.35
N GLY A 32 -10.10 -2.86 -5.75
CA GLY A 32 -10.90 -3.93 -6.35
C GLY A 32 -11.84 -4.64 -5.37
N LEU A 33 -11.56 -4.61 -4.07
CA LEU A 33 -12.38 -5.27 -3.04
C LEU A 33 -13.23 -4.26 -2.26
N VAL A 34 -12.61 -3.19 -1.76
CA VAL A 34 -13.25 -2.28 -0.82
C VAL A 34 -14.22 -1.32 -1.52
N ILE A 35 -13.90 -0.82 -2.73
CA ILE A 35 -14.82 0.07 -3.46
C ILE A 35 -16.14 -0.64 -3.79
N PRO A 36 -16.15 -1.86 -4.38
CA PRO A 36 -17.40 -2.57 -4.62
C PRO A 36 -18.17 -2.88 -3.34
N MET A 37 -17.47 -3.29 -2.27
CA MET A 37 -18.12 -3.56 -0.98
C MET A 37 -18.80 -2.32 -0.39
N VAL A 38 -18.15 -1.16 -0.46
CA VAL A 38 -18.74 0.10 -0.01
C VAL A 38 -19.91 0.50 -0.91
N GLY A 39 -19.79 0.33 -2.23
CA GLY A 39 -20.89 0.56 -3.18
C GLY A 39 -22.11 -0.31 -2.86
N VAL A 40 -21.92 -1.62 -2.71
CA VAL A 40 -22.99 -2.56 -2.31
C VAL A 40 -23.56 -2.20 -0.95
N GLY A 41 -22.73 -1.87 0.04
CA GLY A 41 -23.18 -1.46 1.37
C GLY A 41 -24.05 -0.21 1.34
N LEU A 42 -23.66 0.80 0.56
CA LEU A 42 -24.44 2.03 0.37
C LEU A 42 -25.77 1.78 -0.32
N VAL A 43 -25.79 0.93 -1.35
CA VAL A 43 -27.04 0.61 -2.04
C VAL A 43 -27.95 -0.25 -1.16
N ALA A 44 -27.41 -1.27 -0.49
CA ALA A 44 -28.17 -2.13 0.43
C ALA A 44 -28.76 -1.35 1.61
N ALA A 45 -28.07 -0.32 2.12
CA ALA A 45 -28.56 0.54 3.19
C ALA A 45 -29.71 1.49 2.74
N ASN A 46 -29.85 1.76 1.44
CA ASN A 46 -30.82 2.72 0.90
C ASN A 46 -31.99 2.08 0.14
N VAL A 47 -31.92 0.79 -0.20
CA VAL A 47 -33.03 0.09 -0.87
C VAL A 47 -34.02 -0.43 0.19
N ALA A 48 -35.07 0.35 0.44
CA ALA A 48 -36.26 -0.18 1.09
C ALA A 48 -36.90 -1.24 0.15
N ASN A 49 -37.16 -2.45 0.67
CA ASN A 49 -37.89 -3.55 0.01
C ASN A 49 -37.08 -4.60 -0.78
N GLY A 50 -35.99 -5.14 -0.21
CA GLY A 50 -35.57 -6.51 -0.52
C GLY A 50 -35.00 -6.79 -1.92
N LYS A 51 -34.70 -5.76 -2.71
CA LYS A 51 -34.08 -5.92 -4.05
C LYS A 51 -32.56 -6.04 -3.96
N ALA A 52 -32.07 -7.03 -3.22
CA ALA A 52 -30.64 -7.29 -3.05
C ALA A 52 -29.92 -7.54 -4.39
N LEU A 53 -30.63 -8.10 -5.39
CA LEU A 53 -30.10 -8.31 -6.72
C LEU A 53 -29.84 -6.99 -7.47
N ASP A 54 -30.79 -6.05 -7.43
CA ASP A 54 -30.63 -4.72 -8.04
C ASP A 54 -29.49 -3.95 -7.34
N ALA A 55 -29.34 -4.13 -6.03
CA ALA A 55 -28.23 -3.55 -5.27
C ALA A 55 -26.87 -4.12 -5.68
N ALA A 56 -26.79 -5.44 -5.87
CA ALA A 56 -25.58 -6.09 -6.36
C ALA A 56 -25.23 -5.66 -7.78
N LEU A 57 -26.20 -5.61 -8.69
CA LEU A 57 -26.01 -5.16 -10.07
C LEU A 57 -25.58 -3.69 -10.13
N GLY A 58 -26.21 -2.82 -9.34
CA GLY A 58 -25.80 -1.43 -9.19
C GLY A 58 -24.39 -1.28 -8.63
N GLY A 59 -24.02 -2.09 -7.64
CA GLY A 59 -22.66 -2.12 -7.08
C GLY A 59 -21.60 -2.56 -8.09
N VAL A 60 -21.90 -3.56 -8.93
CA VAL A 60 -21.01 -4.00 -10.01
C VAL A 60 -20.86 -2.93 -11.08
N ALA A 61 -21.97 -2.32 -11.53
CA ALA A 61 -21.92 -1.23 -12.50
C ALA A 61 -21.11 -0.04 -11.97
N PHE A 62 -21.32 0.33 -10.71
CA PHE A 62 -20.54 1.36 -10.02
C PHE A 62 -19.05 1.00 -9.97
N ALA A 63 -18.69 -0.24 -9.64
CA ALA A 63 -17.30 -0.68 -9.59
C ALA A 63 -16.59 -0.56 -10.95
N VAL A 64 -17.27 -0.97 -12.03
CA VAL A 64 -16.73 -0.86 -13.40
C VAL A 64 -16.53 0.61 -13.78
N LEU A 65 -17.50 1.47 -13.49
CA LEU A 65 -17.42 2.91 -13.79
C LEU A 65 -16.40 3.63 -12.90
N ALA A 66 -16.19 3.18 -11.67
CA ALA A 66 -15.22 3.72 -10.74
C ALA A 66 -13.78 3.26 -11.05
N TRP A 67 -13.59 2.23 -11.88
CA TRP A 67 -12.28 1.63 -12.13
C TRP A 67 -11.22 2.61 -12.70
N PRO A 68 -11.52 3.47 -13.70
CA PRO A 68 -10.55 4.47 -14.16
C PRO A 68 -10.13 5.43 -13.05
N PHE A 69 -11.07 5.81 -12.17
CA PHE A 69 -10.78 6.66 -11.02
C PHE A 69 -9.94 5.93 -9.98
N ALA A 70 -10.19 4.63 -9.74
CA ALA A 70 -9.37 3.80 -8.87
C ALA A 70 -7.92 3.71 -9.36
N ILE A 71 -7.70 3.65 -10.68
CA ILE A 71 -6.35 3.69 -11.26
C ILE A 71 -5.68 5.05 -10.95
N VAL A 72 -6.34 6.15 -11.29
CA VAL A 72 -5.76 7.50 -11.22
C VAL A 72 -5.61 7.99 -9.77
N LEU A 73 -6.55 7.69 -8.90
CA LEU A 73 -6.60 8.19 -7.52
C LEU A 73 -6.10 7.16 -6.50
N GLY A 74 -5.99 5.88 -6.86
CA GLY A 74 -5.56 4.81 -5.97
C GLY A 74 -4.24 4.18 -6.40
N ILE A 75 -4.24 3.47 -7.53
CA ILE A 75 -3.12 2.62 -7.96
C ILE A 75 -1.88 3.44 -8.32
N ILE A 76 -2.03 4.49 -9.15
CA ILE A 76 -0.90 5.34 -9.56
C ILE A 76 -0.29 6.07 -8.35
N PRO A 77 -1.07 6.76 -7.48
CA PRO A 77 -0.52 7.33 -6.26
C PRO A 77 0.15 6.29 -5.36
N GLY A 78 -0.45 5.09 -5.23
CA GLY A 78 0.16 3.97 -4.52
C GLY A 78 1.52 3.58 -5.10
N ALA A 79 1.65 3.49 -6.42
CA ALA A 79 2.89 3.21 -7.12
C ALA A 79 3.98 4.26 -6.84
N VAL A 80 3.59 5.54 -6.83
CA VAL A 80 4.50 6.68 -6.58
C VAL A 80 4.95 6.70 -5.12
N ILE A 81 4.02 6.57 -4.16
CA ILE A 81 4.34 6.45 -2.73
C ILE A 81 5.25 5.24 -2.50
N GLY A 82 4.98 4.13 -3.19
CA GLY A 82 5.77 2.90 -3.11
C GLY A 82 7.18 3.09 -3.64
N ALA A 83 7.33 3.80 -4.76
CA ALA A 83 8.63 4.15 -5.33
C ALA A 83 9.44 5.05 -4.38
N CYS A 84 8.82 6.11 -3.84
CA CYS A 84 9.46 7.04 -2.91
C CYS A 84 9.84 6.36 -1.58
N GLY A 85 8.93 5.59 -0.99
CA GLY A 85 9.19 4.82 0.22
C GLY A 85 10.23 3.73 -0.01
N GLY A 86 10.17 3.03 -1.16
CA GLY A 86 11.17 2.06 -1.58
C GLY A 86 12.56 2.69 -1.74
N LEU A 87 12.66 3.88 -2.33
CA LEU A 87 13.91 4.64 -2.40
C LEU A 87 14.46 4.94 -1.00
N ALA A 88 13.63 5.45 -0.09
CA ALA A 88 14.05 5.74 1.29
C ALA A 88 14.58 4.48 1.99
N VAL A 89 13.85 3.36 1.89
CA VAL A 89 14.27 2.05 2.42
C VAL A 89 15.61 1.61 1.82
N GLY A 90 15.75 1.69 0.50
CA GLY A 90 16.98 1.31 -0.20
C GLY A 90 18.18 2.18 0.16
N ALA A 91 17.98 3.49 0.32
CA ALA A 91 19.01 4.43 0.74
C ALA A 91 19.46 4.14 2.18
N THR A 92 18.53 3.96 3.11
CA THR A 92 18.84 3.61 4.51
C THR A 92 19.54 2.26 4.61
N LEU A 93 19.10 1.27 3.84
CA LEU A 93 19.76 -0.05 3.79
C LEU A 93 21.17 0.03 3.20
N THR A 94 21.38 0.86 2.19
CA THR A 94 22.71 1.09 1.61
C THR A 94 23.64 1.72 2.65
N ALA A 95 23.15 2.71 3.40
CA ALA A 95 23.90 3.35 4.48
C ALA A 95 24.19 2.39 5.65
N ALA A 96 23.29 1.45 5.95
CA ALA A 96 23.48 0.43 6.98
C ALA A 96 24.55 -0.63 6.63
N GLY A 97 24.95 -0.73 5.36
CA GLY A 97 26.05 -1.59 4.90
C GLY A 97 25.71 -3.09 4.84
N THR A 98 26.76 -3.91 4.69
CA THR A 98 26.69 -5.33 4.26
C THR A 98 26.14 -6.31 5.30
N ARG A 99 25.74 -5.85 6.49
CA ARG A 99 25.25 -6.71 7.58
C ARG A 99 23.72 -6.68 7.76
N ALA A 100 23.00 -6.02 6.87
CA ALA A 100 21.54 -5.93 7.00
C ALA A 100 20.88 -7.30 6.80
N SER A 101 20.21 -7.79 7.84
CA SER A 101 19.37 -8.99 7.77
C SER A 101 17.99 -8.67 7.20
N PRO A 102 17.22 -9.64 6.66
CA PRO A 102 15.84 -9.41 6.23
C PRO A 102 14.95 -8.81 7.33
N ARG A 103 15.18 -9.18 8.61
CA ARG A 103 14.49 -8.60 9.76
C ARG A 103 14.83 -7.11 9.94
N THR A 104 16.09 -6.75 9.77
CA THR A 104 16.54 -5.34 9.78
C THR A 104 15.91 -4.56 8.64
N GLY A 105 15.83 -5.15 7.44
CA GLY A 105 15.12 -4.56 6.30
C GLY A 105 13.64 -4.34 6.57
N ALA A 106 12.95 -5.32 7.15
CA ALA A 106 11.55 -5.18 7.56
C ALA A 106 11.37 -4.03 8.57
N ALA A 107 12.26 -3.93 9.57
CA ALA A 107 12.21 -2.86 10.57
C ALA A 107 12.43 -1.47 9.96
N ILE A 108 13.38 -1.34 9.02
CA ILE A 108 13.59 -0.09 8.26
C ILE A 108 12.36 0.24 7.41
N GLY A 109 11.81 -0.74 6.71
CA GLY A 109 10.57 -0.59 5.94
C GLY A 109 9.39 -0.12 6.78
N LEU A 110 9.22 -0.70 7.97
CA LEU A 110 8.23 -0.30 8.95
C LEU A 110 8.46 1.14 9.44
N ALA A 111 9.69 1.50 9.79
CA ALA A 111 10.02 2.85 10.26
C ALA A 111 9.72 3.92 9.20
N VAL A 112 10.08 3.67 7.94
CA VAL A 112 9.75 4.56 6.81
C VAL A 112 8.25 4.66 6.61
N ALA A 113 7.52 3.53 6.69
CA ALA A 113 6.06 3.56 6.58
C ALA A 113 5.40 4.36 7.70
N VAL A 114 5.82 4.15 8.95
CA VAL A 114 5.29 4.90 10.10
C VAL A 114 5.53 6.40 9.92
N ALA A 115 6.69 6.82 9.43
CA ALA A 115 6.95 8.23 9.14
C ALA A 115 5.99 8.79 8.07
N ILE A 116 5.81 8.08 6.94
CA ILE A 116 4.89 8.50 5.86
C ILE A 116 3.44 8.56 6.37
N VAL A 117 3.00 7.52 7.07
CA VAL A 117 1.63 7.41 7.61
C VAL A 117 1.38 8.50 8.64
N THR A 118 2.33 8.75 9.54
CA THR A 118 2.21 9.82 10.55
C THR A 118 2.09 11.18 9.87
N ALA A 119 2.95 11.48 8.87
CA ALA A 119 2.86 12.72 8.11
C ALA A 119 1.50 12.88 7.41
N ALA A 120 0.99 11.82 6.79
CA ALA A 120 -0.33 11.82 6.15
C ALA A 120 -1.46 12.10 7.16
N HIS A 121 -1.40 11.50 8.35
CA HIS A 121 -2.38 11.73 9.40
C HIS A 121 -2.31 13.15 9.96
N LEU A 122 -1.12 13.70 10.18
CA LEU A 122 -0.96 15.07 10.65
C LEU A 122 -1.55 16.09 9.67
N VAL A 123 -1.48 15.82 8.37
CA VAL A 123 -2.01 16.69 7.32
C VAL A 123 -3.52 16.51 7.11
N ALA A 124 -4.01 15.27 7.12
CA ALA A 124 -5.37 14.95 6.64
C ALA A 124 -6.34 14.44 7.71
N ALA A 125 -5.87 14.00 8.89
CA ALA A 125 -6.78 13.43 9.88
C ALA A 125 -7.78 14.49 10.39
N ASN A 126 -7.31 15.71 10.63
CA ASN A 126 -8.17 16.78 11.10
C ASN A 126 -9.29 17.10 10.09
N SER A 127 -9.00 17.17 8.80
CA SER A 127 -10.04 17.46 7.79
C SER A 127 -11.06 16.32 7.63
N LEU A 128 -10.64 15.07 7.80
CA LEU A 128 -11.52 13.90 7.70
C LEU A 128 -12.32 13.63 8.99
N LEU A 129 -11.85 14.13 10.14
CA LEU A 129 -12.51 13.98 11.44
C LEU A 129 -13.28 15.24 11.88
N ASN A 130 -13.20 16.35 11.13
CA ASN A 130 -13.84 17.64 11.48
C ASN A 130 -15.35 17.65 11.21
N THR A 131 -16.08 16.71 11.80
CA THR A 131 -17.55 16.71 11.76
C THR A 131 -18.13 16.77 13.16
N ARG A 132 -19.38 17.25 13.26
CA ARG A 132 -19.98 17.62 14.54
C ARG A 132 -20.03 16.40 15.48
N PRO A 133 -19.82 16.58 16.80
CA PRO A 133 -19.84 15.49 17.77
C PRO A 133 -21.11 14.61 17.74
N SER A 134 -22.21 15.14 17.21
CA SER A 134 -23.55 14.52 17.14
C SER A 134 -23.74 13.45 16.04
N GLU A 135 -22.77 13.21 15.15
CA GLU A 135 -22.99 12.43 13.92
C GLU A 135 -22.82 10.89 14.04
N GLY A 136 -22.72 10.34 15.25
CA GLY A 136 -22.67 8.89 15.46
C GLY A 136 -21.44 8.18 14.86
N PRO A 137 -21.40 6.84 14.83
CA PRO A 137 -20.23 6.06 14.39
C PRO A 137 -19.89 6.20 12.89
N GLY A 138 -20.89 6.52 12.05
CA GLY A 138 -20.73 6.68 10.60
C GLY A 138 -19.76 7.78 10.20
N ARG A 139 -19.48 8.74 11.09
CA ARG A 139 -18.49 9.80 10.89
C ARG A 139 -17.06 9.29 10.67
N LEU A 140 -16.75 8.08 11.13
CA LEU A 140 -15.41 7.49 10.98
C LEU A 140 -15.20 6.89 9.59
N VAL A 141 -16.26 6.67 8.80
CA VAL A 141 -16.16 5.99 7.50
C VAL A 141 -15.22 6.71 6.55
N PRO A 142 -15.28 8.05 6.34
CA PRO A 142 -14.33 8.75 5.48
C PRO A 142 -12.88 8.62 5.96
N TYR A 143 -12.63 8.76 7.26
CA TYR A 143 -11.30 8.59 7.85
C TYR A 143 -10.78 7.16 7.63
N LEU A 144 -11.59 6.15 7.94
CA LEU A 144 -11.21 4.75 7.80
C LEU A 144 -10.94 4.37 6.34
N PHE A 145 -11.79 4.84 5.42
CA PHE A 145 -11.73 4.47 4.01
C PHE A 145 -10.61 5.21 3.26
N TRP A 146 -10.44 6.51 3.51
CA TRP A 146 -9.51 7.35 2.76
C TRP A 146 -8.12 7.45 3.38
N LEU A 147 -7.99 7.23 4.69
CA LEU A 147 -6.73 7.45 5.39
C LEU A 147 -6.25 6.20 6.14
N ALA A 148 -7.04 5.66 7.08
CA ALA A 148 -6.56 4.57 7.92
C ALA A 148 -6.32 3.27 7.13
N GLY A 149 -7.27 2.87 6.28
CA GLY A 149 -7.15 1.70 5.42
C GLY A 149 -5.92 1.75 4.51
N PRO A 150 -5.79 2.79 3.65
CA PRO A 150 -4.60 2.97 2.82
C PRO A 150 -3.29 3.04 3.63
N SER A 151 -3.31 3.60 4.84
CA SER A 151 -2.13 3.64 5.70
C SER A 151 -1.65 2.26 6.13
N LEU A 152 -2.57 1.33 6.42
CA LEU A 152 -2.21 -0.06 6.70
C LEU A 152 -1.54 -0.74 5.49
N LEU A 153 -1.99 -0.41 4.28
CA LEU A 153 -1.37 -0.93 3.05
C LEU A 153 0.05 -0.38 2.87
N VAL A 154 0.26 0.92 3.15
CA VAL A 154 1.61 1.53 3.13
C VAL A 154 2.54 0.82 4.12
N VAL A 155 2.06 0.58 5.35
CA VAL A 155 2.81 -0.18 6.36
C VAL A 155 3.15 -1.58 5.88
N ALA A 156 2.17 -2.34 5.40
CA ALA A 156 2.39 -3.69 4.92
C ALA A 156 3.36 -3.73 3.72
N GLY A 157 3.14 -2.87 2.72
CA GLY A 157 3.92 -2.85 1.48
C GLY A 157 5.37 -2.44 1.68
N LEU A 158 5.65 -1.39 2.46
CA LEU A 158 7.02 -0.94 2.70
C LEU A 158 7.77 -1.86 3.68
N THR A 159 7.11 -2.42 4.69
CA THR A 159 7.68 -3.47 5.54
C THR A 159 8.08 -4.68 4.70
N TRP A 160 7.17 -5.12 3.81
CA TRP A 160 7.44 -6.21 2.86
C TRP A 160 8.58 -5.87 1.89
N THR A 161 8.64 -4.62 1.41
CA THR A 161 9.69 -4.14 0.51
C THR A 161 11.06 -4.25 1.15
N GLY A 162 11.23 -3.71 2.36
CA GLY A 162 12.51 -3.78 3.07
C GLY A 162 12.96 -5.21 3.37
N HIS A 163 12.01 -6.09 3.71
CA HIS A 163 12.27 -7.52 3.88
C HIS A 163 12.70 -8.22 2.60
N SER A 164 11.98 -7.97 1.50
CA SER A 164 12.12 -8.71 0.24
C SER A 164 13.36 -8.31 -0.55
N VAL A 165 13.77 -7.05 -0.48
CA VAL A 165 14.97 -6.55 -1.17
C VAL A 165 16.23 -7.30 -0.69
N LEU A 166 16.27 -7.71 0.58
CA LEU A 166 17.40 -8.47 1.16
C LEU A 166 17.26 -9.99 1.02
N ARG A 167 16.11 -10.51 0.57
CA ARG A 167 15.85 -11.95 0.40
C ARG A 167 16.40 -12.55 -0.89
N VAL A 168 16.96 -11.75 -1.80
CA VAL A 168 17.48 -12.32 -3.05
C VAL A 168 18.64 -13.26 -2.73
N PRO A 169 18.54 -14.56 -3.08
CA PRO A 169 19.54 -15.55 -2.75
C PRO A 169 20.81 -15.24 -3.55
N GLY A 170 21.82 -14.71 -2.86
CA GLY A 170 23.13 -14.48 -3.43
C GLY A 170 24.17 -14.77 -2.36
N ARG A 171 24.73 -15.99 -2.42
CA ARG A 171 25.87 -16.51 -1.62
C ARG A 171 25.56 -17.41 -0.41
N ALA A 172 24.56 -18.29 -0.52
CA ALA A 172 24.54 -19.50 0.31
C ALA A 172 25.47 -20.63 -0.21
N GLN A 173 26.32 -20.40 -1.23
CA GLN A 173 27.04 -21.51 -1.90
C GLN A 173 28.48 -21.21 -2.38
N GLN A 174 29.19 -20.21 -1.84
CA GLN A 174 30.61 -20.02 -2.19
C GLN A 174 31.61 -20.29 -1.05
N HIS A 175 31.15 -20.60 0.16
CA HIS A 175 32.02 -21.06 1.24
C HIS A 175 31.38 -22.22 1.97
N GLY A 176 32.00 -23.39 1.86
CA GLY A 176 31.54 -24.69 2.31
C GLY A 176 32.03 -25.73 1.30
N SER A 177 33.34 -25.74 0.97
CA SER A 177 34.46 -26.34 1.73
C SER A 177 34.43 -27.86 1.66
#